data_AF-A0A538BMD9-F1
#
_entry.id   AF-A0A538BMD9-F1
#
_cell.length_a   1.000
_cell.length_b   1.000
_cell.length_c   1.000
_cell.angle_alpha   90.00
_cell.angle_beta   90.00
_cell.angle_gamma   90.00
#
_symmetry.space_group_name_H-M   'P 1'
#
loop_
_entity.id
_entity.type
_entity.pdbx_description
1 polymer ?
#
loop_
_entity_poly.entity_id
_entity_poly.type
_entity_poly.pdbx_seq_one_letter_code
_entity_poly.pdbx_strand_id
1 'polypeptide(L)'
;MLAPEVLDLVVTPGVAFDRSGHRIGYGRGFYDRFLRRTRRGVPRIAIAFDLQVLSHELPVGSFDLGIDVIVTETETIRCDPGSLELGVATSQT
;
A
#
# COMPACT_ATOMS: atom_id res chain seq x y z
N MET A 1 9.73 -13.30 17.20
CA MET A 1 9.17 -12.58 16.03
C MET A 1 8.44 -11.36 16.55
N LEU A 2 8.57 -10.19 15.91
CA LEU A 2 7.90 -8.97 16.37
C LEU A 2 6.41 -8.99 16.01
N ALA A 3 5.59 -8.38 16.86
CA ALA A 3 4.17 -8.18 16.57
C ALA A 3 4.02 -7.08 15.50
N PRO A 4 3.14 -7.23 14.48
CA PRO A 4 2.98 -6.22 13.43
C PRO A 4 2.63 -4.82 13.95
N GLU A 5 1.98 -4.74 15.11
CA GLU A 5 1.52 -3.53 15.76
C GLU A 5 2.68 -2.64 16.27
N VAL A 6 3.85 -3.24 16.54
CA VAL A 6 5.04 -2.53 17.03
C VAL A 6 5.94 -2.01 15.91
N LEU A 7 5.55 -2.21 14.64
CA LEU A 7 6.34 -1.77 13.50
C LEU A 7 6.17 -0.26 13.28
N ASP A 8 7.30 0.42 13.09
CA ASP A 8 7.34 1.84 12.77
C ASP A 8 7.33 2.13 11.27
N LEU A 9 7.60 1.12 10.45
CA LEU A 9 7.68 1.20 9.00
C LEU A 9 7.45 -0.19 8.40
N VAL A 10 6.77 -0.25 7.25
CA VAL A 10 6.69 -1.47 6.44
C VAL A 10 7.24 -1.21 5.05
N VAL A 11 8.25 -1.97 4.67
CA VAL A 11 8.74 -2.04 3.30
C VAL A 11 8.10 -3.24 2.60
N THR A 12 7.52 -3.02 1.41
CA THR A 12 6.81 -4.06 0.67
C THR A 12 7.30 -4.17 -0.77
N PRO A 13 7.45 -5.41 -1.29
CA PRO A 13 7.62 -5.66 -2.71
C PRO A 13 6.27 -5.75 -3.42
N GLY A 14 6.29 -5.78 -4.75
CA GLY A 14 5.13 -5.99 -5.61
C GLY A 14 5.54 -6.39 -7.01
N VAL A 15 4.56 -6.82 -7.80
CA VAL A 15 4.71 -7.11 -9.23
C VAL A 15 4.55 -5.82 -10.04
N ALA A 16 3.53 -5.04 -9.74
CA ALA A 16 3.25 -3.75 -10.37
C ALA A 16 2.64 -2.78 -9.35
N PHE A 17 2.83 -1.49 -9.62
CA PHE A 17 2.32 -0.36 -8.85
C PHE A 17 1.73 0.68 -9.81
N ASP A 18 0.75 1.44 -9.34
CA ASP A 18 0.40 2.70 -9.99
C ASP A 18 0.83 3.90 -9.15
N ARG A 19 0.79 5.10 -9.73
CA ARG A 19 1.21 6.33 -9.05
C ARG A 19 0.25 6.76 -7.92
N SER A 20 -0.94 6.16 -7.84
CA SER A 20 -1.91 6.35 -6.76
C SER A 20 -1.60 5.47 -5.54
N GLY A 21 -0.60 4.59 -5.63
CA GLY A 21 -0.14 3.75 -4.53
C GLY A 21 -0.84 2.39 -4.46
N HIS A 22 -1.62 2.02 -5.48
CA HIS A 22 -2.14 0.65 -5.59
C HIS A 22 -1.02 -0.30 -6.01
N ARG A 23 -1.19 -1.58 -5.66
CA ARG A 23 -0.16 -2.60 -5.88
C ARG A 23 -0.78 -3.94 -6.25
N ILE A 24 -0.25 -4.56 -7.30
CA ILE A 24 -0.43 -5.99 -7.56
C ILE A 24 0.68 -6.76 -6.84
N GLY A 25 0.31 -7.56 -5.85
CA GLY A 25 1.22 -8.51 -5.21
C GLY A 25 1.34 -9.83 -5.97
N TYR A 26 2.07 -10.80 -5.41
CA TYR A 26 2.19 -12.17 -5.96
C TYR A 26 0.94 -13.05 -5.75
N GLY A 27 -0.20 -12.44 -5.43
CA GLY A 27 -1.46 -13.10 -5.10
C GLY A 27 -1.61 -13.45 -3.62
N ARG A 28 -2.74 -14.10 -3.30
CA ARG A 28 -3.16 -14.55 -1.96
C ARG A 28 -3.29 -13.47 -0.88
N GLY A 29 -3.14 -12.18 -1.19
CA GLY A 29 -3.41 -11.06 -0.27
C GLY A 29 -2.61 -11.11 1.04
N PHE A 30 -1.37 -11.62 1.02
CA PHE A 30 -0.56 -11.73 2.22
C PHE A 30 -0.29 -10.34 2.84
N TYR A 31 0.18 -9.40 2.03
CA TYR A 31 0.51 -8.05 2.51
C TYR A 31 -0.74 -7.29 2.94
N ASP A 32 -1.89 -7.47 2.27
CA ASP A 32 -3.14 -6.81 2.68
C ASP A 32 -3.56 -7.29 4.07
N ARG A 33 -3.52 -8.60 4.32
CA ARG A 33 -3.78 -9.15 5.67
C ARG A 33 -2.74 -8.73 6.70
N PHE A 34 -1.46 -8.66 6.32
CA PHE A 34 -0.38 -8.24 7.22
C PHE A 34 -0.51 -6.77 7.61
N LEU A 35 -0.71 -5.89 6.63
CA LEU A 35 -0.84 -4.44 6.83
C LEU A 35 -2.06 -4.09 7.68
N ARG A 36 -3.17 -4.84 7.57
CA ARG A 36 -4.34 -4.67 8.47
C ARG A 36 -4.03 -4.91 9.96
N ARG A 37 -2.96 -5.64 10.27
CA ARG A 37 -2.53 -5.89 11.66
C ARG A 37 -1.54 -4.87 12.18
N THR A 38 -1.04 -4.00 11.32
CA THR A 38 -0.13 -2.93 11.75
C THR A 38 -0.91 -1.79 12.40
N ARG A 39 -0.22 -0.94 13.16
CA ARG A 39 -0.85 0.25 13.73
C ARG A 39 -1.36 1.17 12.63
N ARG A 40 -2.49 1.85 12.88
CA ARG A 40 -3.03 2.87 11.98
C ARG A 40 -1.96 3.94 11.72
N GLY A 41 -1.82 4.33 10.45
CA GLY A 41 -0.82 5.31 10.02
C GLY A 41 0.63 4.84 10.14
N VAL A 42 0.90 3.53 10.22
CA VAL A 42 2.26 3.05 9.94
C VAL A 42 2.61 3.41 8.48
N PRO A 43 3.75 4.05 8.22
CA PRO A 43 4.19 4.31 6.86
C PRO A 43 4.43 3.02 6.09
N ARG A 44 3.97 2.98 4.84
CA ARG A 44 4.07 1.87 3.91
C ARG A 44 4.89 2.34 2.71
N ILE A 45 6.04 1.70 2.49
CA ILE A 45 6.95 2.04 1.40
C ILE A 45 7.07 0.85 0.45
N ALA A 46 6.94 1.10 -0.85
CA ALA A 46 7.28 0.15 -1.88
C ALA A 46 8.68 0.43 -2.42
N ILE A 47 9.46 -0.63 -2.60
CA ILE A 47 10.68 -0.59 -3.42
C ILE A 47 10.32 -1.28 -4.73
N ALA A 48 10.51 -0.56 -5.83
CA ALA A 48 10.11 -0.99 -7.16
C ALA A 48 11.16 -0.55 -8.19
N PHE A 49 11.16 -1.19 -9.36
CA PHE A 49 11.82 -0.62 -10.54
C PHE A 49 10.88 0.32 -11.28
N ASP A 50 11.42 1.24 -12.08
CA ASP A 50 10.62 2.13 -12.94
C ASP A 50 9.63 1.36 -13.82
N LEU A 51 10.06 0.21 -14.37
CA LEU A 51 9.21 -0.65 -15.21
C LEU A 51 8.00 -1.23 -14.48
N GLN A 52 8.01 -1.25 -13.14
CA GLN A 52 6.91 -1.75 -12.32
C GLN A 52 5.89 -0.65 -12.00
N VAL A 53 6.21 0.63 -12.26
CA VAL A 53 5.31 1.76 -12.03
C VAL A 53 4.56 2.07 -13.31
N LEU A 54 3.28 1.75 -13.34
CA LEU A 54 2.42 1.90 -14.51
C LEU A 54 1.81 3.30 -14.56
N SER A 55 1.64 3.81 -15.78
CA SER A 55 0.99 5.12 -16.04
C SER A 55 -0.53 5.08 -15.93
N HIS A 56 -1.14 3.90 -15.94
CA HIS A 56 -2.58 3.70 -15.78
C HIS A 56 -2.88 3.11 -14.41
N GLU A 57 -4.11 3.34 -13.94
CA GLU A 57 -4.58 2.81 -12.67
C GLU A 57 -4.68 1.28 -12.70
N LEU A 58 -4.25 0.66 -11.59
CA LEU A 58 -4.41 -0.77 -11.39
C LEU A 58 -5.83 -1.10 -10.94
N PRO A 59 -6.34 -2.31 -11.24
CA PRO A 59 -7.58 -2.77 -10.64
C PRO A 59 -7.39 -2.95 -9.14
N VAL A 60 -8.34 -2.46 -8.35
CA VAL A 60 -8.28 -2.47 -6.87
C VAL A 60 -9.53 -3.12 -6.30
N GLY A 61 -9.34 -4.04 -5.37
CA GLY A 61 -10.41 -4.60 -4.55
C GLY A 61 -10.68 -3.77 -3.30
N SER A 62 -11.88 -3.91 -2.72
CA SER A 62 -12.27 -3.22 -1.48
C SER A 62 -11.45 -3.59 -0.24
N PHE A 63 -10.63 -4.64 -0.33
CA PHE A 63 -9.76 -5.11 0.76
C PHE A 63 -8.28 -4.82 0.54
N ASP A 64 -7.92 -4.24 -0.61
CA ASP A 64 -6.54 -3.97 -0.94
C ASP A 64 -6.06 -2.72 -0.19
N LEU A 65 -4.86 -2.82 0.39
CA LEU A 65 -4.26 -1.70 1.11
C LEU A 65 -3.17 -1.05 0.27
N GLY A 66 -3.35 0.24 0.00
CA GLY A 66 -2.41 1.07 -0.72
C GLY A 66 -1.10 1.34 0.05
N ILE A 67 -0.13 1.84 -0.69
CA ILE A 67 1.20 2.25 -0.26
C ILE A 67 1.25 3.78 -0.20
N ASP A 68 2.04 4.34 0.72
CA ASP A 68 2.18 5.79 0.90
C ASP A 68 3.30 6.38 0.04
N VAL A 69 4.38 5.61 -0.19
CA VAL A 69 5.53 6.03 -1.00
C VAL A 69 6.05 4.89 -1.86
N ILE A 70 6.34 5.17 -3.12
CA ILE A 70 7.07 4.26 -4.02
C ILE A 70 8.45 4.86 -4.28
N VAL A 71 9.49 4.06 -4.05
CA VAL A 71 10.87 4.43 -4.36
C VAL A 71 11.36 3.56 -5.51
N THR A 72 11.80 4.20 -6.58
CA THR A 72 12.44 3.56 -7.72
C THR A 72 13.91 3.97 -7.85
N GLU A 73 14.59 3.43 -8.85
CA GLU A 73 15.96 3.82 -9.17
C GLU A 73 16.10 5.25 -9.72
N THR A 74 15.00 5.88 -10.15
CA THR A 74 15.01 7.26 -10.69
C THR A 74 14.19 8.28 -9.89
N GLU A 75 13.18 7.86 -9.13
CA GLU A 75 12.30 8.80 -8.43
C GLU A 75 11.75 8.29 -7.09
N THR A 76 11.20 9.23 -6.31
CA THR A 76 10.42 8.94 -5.11
C THR A 76 9.04 9.54 -5.26
N ILE A 77 8.03 8.69 -5.36
CA ILE A 77 6.64 9.04 -5.62
C ILE A 77 5.90 9.02 -4.28
N ARG A 78 5.35 10.17 -3.86
CA ARG A 78 4.39 10.21 -2.75
C ARG A 78 3.01 9.90 -3.31
N CYS A 79 2.36 8.92 -2.73
CA CYS A 79 1.02 8.50 -3.08
C CYS A 79 0.03 9.11 -2.07
N ASP A 80 -1.15 9.48 -2.55
CA ASP A 80 -2.30 9.80 -1.70
C ASP A 80 -3.25 8.60 -1.73
N PRO A 81 -3.06 7.56 -0.89
CA PRO A 81 -3.99 6.43 -0.81
C PRO A 81 -5.36 6.81 -0.21
N GLY A 82 -5.62 8.10 -0.04
CA GLY A 82 -6.73 8.73 0.67
C GLY A 82 -8.13 8.52 0.09
N SER A 83 -8.33 7.65 -0.89
CA SER A 83 -9.66 7.30 -1.43
C SER A 83 -10.22 5.96 -0.92
N LEU A 84 -9.44 5.13 -0.23
CA LEU A 84 -9.90 3.81 0.27
C LEU A 84 -10.05 3.70 1.81
N GLU A 85 -9.47 4.60 2.61
CA GLU A 85 -9.73 4.62 4.06
C GLU A 85 -11.07 5.32 4.43
N LEU A 86 -11.71 6.05 3.51
CA LEU A 86 -12.97 6.79 3.74
C LEU A 86 -14.26 5.95 3.58
N GLY A 87 -14.13 4.65 3.27
CA GLY A 87 -15.26 3.71 3.24
C GLY A 87 -15.80 3.29 4.63
N VAL A 88 -15.18 3.75 5.72
CA VAL A 88 -15.73 3.66 7.08
C VAL A 88 -16.07 5.07 7.56
N ALA A 89 -16.95 5.74 6.80
CA ALA A 89 -17.67 6.90 7.31
C ALA A 89 -18.78 6.40 8.26
N THR A 90 -18.63 6.77 9.53
CA THR A 90 -19.73 7.32 10.34
C THR A 90 -20.96 6.42 10.53
N SER A 91 -20.99 5.66 11.63
CA SER A 91 -22.25 5.46 12.36
C SER A 91 -22.14 6.23 13.67
N GLN A 92 -22.61 7.47 13.66
CA GLN A 92 -23.19 8.08 14.84
C GLN A 92 -24.43 7.27 15.22
N THR A 93 -24.41 6.60 16.37
CA THR A 93 -25.41 6.69 17.45
C THR A 93 -24.77 6.06 18.69
#